data_AF-A0A8X7UQ67-F1
#
_entry.id   AF-A0A8X7UQ67-F1
#
_cell.length_a   1.000
_cell.length_b   1.000
_cell.length_c   1.000
_cell.angle_alpha   90.00
_cell.angle_beta   90.00
_cell.angle_gamma   90.00
#
_symmetry.space_group_name_H-M   'P 1'
#
loop_
_entity.id
_entity.type
_entity.pdbx_description
1 polymer ?
#
loop_
_entity_poly.entity_id
_entity_poly.type
_entity_poly.pdbx_seq_one_letter_code
_entity_poly.pdbx_strand_id
1 'polypeptide(L)'
;MTERKGLNQYYPAEFDRKKISRLLKPKNHQKKIRFMLPVPARCRKCGNYMSEGTKFNSRVEQVTEETYLGIEIYRFYFKCTNCSAELTIKTDPTNCGYLLFA
;
A
#
# COMPACT_ATOMS: atom_id res chain seq x y z
N MET A 1 -15.80 -1.19 26.05
CA MET A 1 -15.64 -0.94 24.61
C MET A 1 -16.36 0.36 24.31
N THR A 2 -15.63 1.43 23.98
CA THR A 2 -16.25 2.69 23.52
C THR A 2 -16.95 2.46 22.18
N GLU A 3 -17.98 3.25 21.89
CA GLU A 3 -18.72 3.17 20.63
C GLU A 3 -17.82 3.46 19.42
N ARG A 4 -18.05 2.75 18.30
CA ARG A 4 -17.34 2.98 17.03
C ARG A 4 -17.54 4.42 16.51
N LYS A 5 -18.70 5.00 16.79
CA LYS A 5 -19.04 6.39 16.45
C LYS A 5 -19.17 7.21 17.72
N GLY A 6 -18.04 7.51 18.37
CA GLY A 6 -18.03 8.42 19.51
C GLY A 6 -18.49 9.81 19.07
N LEU A 7 -19.63 10.27 19.60
CA LEU A 7 -20.17 11.61 19.31
C LEU A 7 -19.26 12.70 19.89
N ASN A 8 -18.78 12.50 21.12
CA ASN A 8 -17.93 13.45 21.83
C ASN A 8 -16.63 12.77 22.29
N GLN A 9 -15.54 13.51 22.23
CA GLN A 9 -14.27 13.16 22.85
C GLN A 9 -13.95 14.22 23.91
N TYR A 10 -13.45 13.80 25.07
CA TYR A 10 -13.03 14.73 26.12
C TYR A 10 -11.75 15.45 25.68
N TYR A 11 -11.78 16.78 25.71
CA TYR A 11 -10.61 17.63 25.53
C TYR A 11 -10.28 18.31 26.86
N PRO A 12 -9.01 18.32 27.31
CA PRO A 12 -8.59 19.10 28.48
C PRO A 12 -8.88 20.60 28.31
N ALA A 13 -9.11 21.32 29.42
CA ALA A 13 -9.41 22.76 29.39
C ALA A 13 -8.28 23.61 28.74
N GLU A 14 -7.03 23.18 28.92
CA GLU A 14 -5.83 23.86 28.39
C GLU A 14 -5.48 23.47 26.93
N PHE A 15 -6.34 22.70 26.25
CA PHE A 15 -6.04 22.14 24.94
C PHE A 15 -6.11 23.19 23.81
N ASP A 16 -4.94 23.64 23.36
CA ASP A 16 -4.82 24.52 22.19
C ASP A 16 -4.41 23.77 20.93
N ARG A 17 -5.32 23.73 19.94
CA ARG A 17 -5.06 23.09 18.64
C ARG A 17 -3.83 23.65 17.90
N LYS A 18 -3.50 24.94 18.12
CA LYS A 18 -2.37 25.63 17.47
C LYS A 18 -1.00 25.16 17.97
N LYS A 19 -0.93 24.62 19.20
CA LYS A 19 0.33 24.15 19.81
C LYS A 19 0.79 22.79 19.24
N ILE A 20 -0.08 22.07 18.53
CA ILE A 20 0.20 20.72 18.01
C ILE A 20 0.83 20.82 16.61
N SER A 21 2.11 20.44 16.50
CA SER A 21 2.79 20.32 15.22
C SER A 21 2.25 19.13 14.41
N ARG A 22 2.08 19.30 13.10
CA ARG A 22 1.80 18.18 12.20
C ARG A 22 3.09 17.41 11.92
N LEU A 23 3.06 16.10 12.11
CA LEU A 23 4.18 15.23 11.74
C LEU A 23 4.32 15.20 10.21
N LEU A 24 5.45 15.70 9.71
CA LEU A 24 5.84 15.56 8.31
C LEU A 24 6.30 14.12 8.07
N LYS A 25 5.59 13.39 7.22
CA LYS A 25 6.00 12.06 6.75
C LYS A 25 6.93 12.22 5.55
N PRO A 26 7.95 11.35 5.40
CA PRO A 26 8.79 11.35 4.21
C PRO A 26 7.95 11.05 2.96
N LYS A 27 8.38 11.57 1.80
CA LYS A 27 7.67 11.36 0.53
C LYS A 27 7.57 9.87 0.15
N ASN A 28 8.62 9.09 0.41
CA ASN A 28 8.63 7.63 0.18
C ASN A 28 8.06 6.82 1.35
N HIS A 29 7.04 7.33 2.04
CA HIS A 29 6.43 6.62 3.16
C HIS A 29 5.68 5.37 2.70
N GLN A 30 6.17 4.19 3.11
CA GLN A 30 5.47 2.93 2.86
C GLN A 30 4.21 2.79 3.71
N LYS A 31 3.05 2.61 3.08
CA LYS A 31 1.77 2.36 3.77
C LYS A 31 1.45 0.87 3.72
N LYS A 32 0.87 0.32 4.78
CA LYS A 32 0.37 -1.07 4.77
C LYS A 32 -1.08 -1.08 4.30
N ILE A 33 -1.39 -1.84 3.26
CA ILE A 33 -2.73 -1.99 2.72
C ILE A 33 -3.08 -3.47 2.53
N ARG A 34 -4.37 -3.78 2.46
CA ARG A 34 -4.84 -5.10 2.03
C ARG A 34 -5.22 -5.02 0.55
N PHE A 35 -4.52 -5.77 -0.29
CA PHE A 35 -4.65 -5.72 -1.74
C PHE A 35 -5.01 -7.10 -2.32
N MET A 36 -5.53 -7.12 -3.54
CA MET A 36 -5.87 -8.35 -4.27
C MET A 36 -5.02 -8.42 -5.52
N LEU A 37 -4.51 -9.60 -5.87
CA LEU A 37 -3.72 -9.78 -7.08
C LEU A 37 -4.61 -9.53 -8.32
N PRO A 38 -4.26 -8.55 -9.18
CA PRO A 38 -5.06 -8.22 -10.37
C PRO A 38 -4.80 -9.18 -11.53
N VAL A 39 -3.69 -9.91 -11.50
CA VAL A 39 -3.31 -10.93 -12.50
C VAL A 39 -2.71 -12.13 -11.76
N PRO A 40 -2.80 -13.35 -12.31
CA PRO A 40 -2.14 -14.50 -11.73
C PRO A 40 -0.61 -14.31 -11.79
N ALA A 41 0.09 -14.72 -10.73
CA ALA A 41 1.53 -14.52 -10.59
C ALA A 41 2.23 -15.82 -10.22
N ARG A 42 3.32 -16.14 -10.92
CA ARG A 42 4.20 -17.27 -10.58
C ARG A 42 5.43 -16.76 -9.84
N CYS A 43 5.70 -17.30 -8.66
CA CYS A 43 6.91 -16.97 -7.92
C CYS A 43 8.13 -17.58 -8.60
N ARG A 44 9.16 -16.77 -8.90
CA ARG A 44 10.40 -17.27 -9.51
C ARG A 44 11.21 -18.18 -8.58
N LYS A 45 11.13 -17.95 -7.27
CA LYS A 45 11.94 -18.69 -6.28
C LYS A 45 11.43 -20.11 -6.01
N CYS A 46 10.12 -20.30 -5.83
CA CYS A 46 9.54 -21.61 -5.49
C CYS A 46 8.60 -22.18 -6.55
N GLY A 47 8.36 -21.46 -7.65
CA GLY A 47 7.47 -21.89 -8.72
C GLY A 47 5.98 -21.88 -8.36
N ASN A 48 5.59 -21.47 -7.15
CA ASN A 48 4.19 -21.44 -6.72
C ASN A 48 3.37 -20.45 -7.55
N TYR A 49 2.16 -20.84 -7.93
CA TYR A 49 1.21 -20.01 -8.63
C TYR A 49 0.23 -19.38 -7.64
N MET A 50 0.05 -18.07 -7.71
CA MET A 50 -1.00 -17.35 -6.99
C MET A 50 -2.06 -16.94 -8.00
N SER A 51 -3.30 -17.32 -7.73
CA SER A 51 -4.42 -16.98 -8.59
C SER A 51 -4.77 -15.49 -8.49
N GLU A 52 -5.39 -14.98 -9.54
CA GLU A 52 -6.08 -13.69 -9.50
C GLU A 52 -7.05 -13.62 -8.31
N GLY A 53 -7.19 -12.46 -7.71
CA GLY A 53 -8.07 -12.22 -6.55
C GLY A 53 -7.50 -12.68 -5.21
N THR A 54 -6.31 -13.29 -5.16
CA THR A 54 -5.67 -13.67 -3.89
C THR A 54 -5.45 -12.42 -3.02
N LYS A 55 -5.97 -12.43 -1.78
CA LYS A 55 -5.87 -11.32 -0.83
C LYS A 55 -4.58 -11.39 -0.01
N PHE A 56 -3.82 -10.31 0.05
CA PHE A 56 -2.60 -10.23 0.86
C PHE A 56 -2.43 -8.86 1.51
N ASN A 57 -1.63 -8.84 2.57
CA ASN A 57 -1.12 -7.61 3.13
C ASN A 57 0.07 -7.16 2.29
N SER A 58 0.00 -5.96 1.74
CA SER A 58 1.08 -5.36 0.96
C SER A 58 1.58 -4.06 1.58
N ARG A 59 2.81 -3.72 1.23
CA ARG A 59 3.35 -2.37 1.44
C ARG A 59 3.23 -1.62 0.12
N VAL A 60 2.68 -0.42 0.15
CA VAL A 60 2.60 0.46 -1.02
C VAL A 60 3.53 1.64 -0.84
N GLU A 61 4.28 1.94 -1.88
CA GLU A 61 5.11 3.14 -2.00
C GLU A 61 4.71 3.90 -3.27
N GLN A 62 4.81 5.23 -3.21
CA GLN A 62 4.69 6.09 -4.38
C GLN A 62 6.07 6.18 -5.03
N VAL A 63 6.15 5.84 -6.32
CA VAL A 63 7.39 5.98 -7.10
C VAL A 63 7.54 7.45 -7.46
N THR A 64 8.37 8.18 -6.72
CA THR A 64 8.54 9.64 -6.91
C THR A 64 9.25 9.99 -8.23
N GLU A 65 10.01 9.04 -8.79
CA GLU A 65 10.81 9.24 -10.02
C GLU A 65 9.98 9.21 -11.30
N GLU A 66 8.78 8.61 -11.25
CA GLU A 66 8.00 8.33 -12.44
C GLU A 66 6.54 8.76 -12.27
N THR A 67 6.08 9.61 -13.18
CA THR A 67 4.68 10.04 -13.28
C THR A 67 4.23 9.93 -14.72
N TYR A 68 3.02 9.43 -14.95
CA TYR A 68 2.44 9.37 -16.30
C TYR A 68 1.40 10.47 -16.46
N LEU A 69 1.67 11.51 -17.25
CA LEU A 69 0.75 12.64 -17.47
C LEU A 69 0.22 13.28 -16.16
N GLY A 70 1.04 13.27 -15.09
CA GLY A 70 0.65 13.74 -13.76
C GLY A 70 -0.04 12.70 -12.87
N ILE A 71 -0.29 11.49 -13.37
CA ILE A 71 -0.78 10.35 -12.60
C ILE A 71 0.37 9.72 -11.83
N GLU A 72 0.17 9.57 -10.53
CA GLU A 72 1.13 8.94 -9.62
C GLU A 72 1.22 7.43 -9.87
N ILE A 73 2.43 6.91 -9.90
CA ILE A 73 2.69 5.48 -10.07
C ILE A 73 2.98 4.87 -8.70
N TYR A 74 2.34 3.74 -8.42
CA TYR A 74 2.46 3.02 -7.16
C TYR A 74 3.20 1.70 -7.35
N ARG A 75 4.05 1.38 -6.38
CA ARG A 75 4.73 0.09 -6.27
C ARG A 75 4.20 -0.64 -5.04
N PHE A 76 3.73 -1.86 -5.24
CA PHE A 76 3.24 -2.76 -4.22
C PHE A 76 4.24 -3.87 -3.97
N TYR A 77 4.53 -4.09 -2.70
CA TYR A 77 5.38 -5.16 -2.21
C TYR A 77 4.52 -6.19 -1.50
N PHE A 78 4.63 -7.44 -1.89
CA PHE A 78 3.88 -8.54 -1.30
C PHE A 78 4.73 -9.79 -1.20
N LYS A 79 4.29 -10.74 -0.37
CA LYS A 79 5.03 -11.97 -0.12
C LYS A 79 4.35 -13.14 -0.80
N CYS A 80 5.14 -14.04 -1.36
CA CYS A 80 4.65 -15.34 -1.80
C CYS A 80 4.08 -16.13 -0.60
N THR A 81 2.93 -16.77 -0.80
CA THR A 81 2.25 -17.58 0.22
C THR A 81 3.06 -18.78 0.70
N ASN A 82 3.96 -19.31 -0.15
CA ASN A 82 4.73 -20.52 0.16
C ASN A 82 6.13 -20.18 0.70
N CYS A 83 6.95 -19.45 -0.07
CA CYS A 83 8.36 -19.21 0.28
C CYS A 83 8.64 -17.86 0.96
N SER A 84 7.60 -17.04 1.19
CA SER A 84 7.72 -15.68 1.74
C SER A 84 8.66 -14.74 0.98
N ALA A 85 9.06 -15.09 -0.25
CA ALA A 85 9.83 -14.23 -1.14
C ALA A 85 9.03 -12.96 -1.46
N GLU A 86 9.72 -11.84 -1.48
CA GLU A 86 9.13 -10.56 -1.81
C GLU A 86 9.00 -10.42 -3.33
N LEU A 87 7.78 -10.09 -3.77
CA LEU A 87 7.40 -9.86 -5.15
C LEU A 87 6.90 -8.43 -5.25
N THR A 88 7.09 -7.82 -6.41
CA THR A 88 6.71 -6.43 -6.61
C THR A 88 5.80 -6.25 -7.81
N ILE A 89 4.78 -5.41 -7.65
CA ILE A 89 3.87 -5.00 -8.72
C ILE A 89 3.92 -3.49 -8.85
N LYS A 90 3.96 -2.98 -10.07
CA LYS A 90 3.87 -1.55 -10.37
C LYS A 90 2.62 -1.26 -11.19
N THR A 91 1.99 -0.12 -10.96
CA THR A 91 0.84 0.33 -11.78
C THR A 91 1.31 0.91 -13.10
N ASP A 92 0.65 0.55 -14.19
CA ASP A 92 0.90 1.07 -15.53
C ASP A 92 -0.32 1.85 -16.05
N PRO A 93 -0.32 3.19 -15.93
CA PRO A 93 -1.45 4.00 -16.37
C PRO A 93 -1.64 4.02 -17.89
N THR A 94 -0.59 3.76 -18.68
CA THR A 94 -0.64 3.70 -20.15
C THR A 94 -1.54 2.59 -20.67
N ASN A 95 -1.39 1.38 -20.09
CA ASN A 95 -2.07 0.16 -20.52
C ASN A 95 -3.24 -0.21 -19.60
N CYS A 96 -3.62 0.67 -18.66
CA CYS A 96 -4.60 0.38 -17.61
C CYS A 96 -4.31 -0.92 -16.86
N GLY A 97 -3.02 -1.23 -16.65
CA GLY A 97 -2.54 -2.54 -16.23
C GLY A 97 -1.57 -2.50 -15.07
N TYR A 98 -0.91 -3.64 -14.85
CA TYR A 98 0.09 -3.81 -13.81
C TYR A 98 1.30 -4.55 -14.38
N LEU A 99 2.51 -4.08 -14.06
CA LEU A 99 3.74 -4.81 -14.33
C LEU A 99 4.16 -5.60 -13.11
N LEU A 100 4.39 -6.89 -13.33
CA LEU A 100 4.77 -7.83 -12.30
C LEU A 100 6.29 -8.09 -12.38
N PHE A 101 7.00 -7.73 -11.32
CA PHE A 101 8.41 -7.99 -11.14
C PHE A 101 8.54 -9.10 -10.09
N ALA A 102 8.75 -10.32 -10.60
CA ALA A 102 8.79 -11.55 -9.82
C ALA A 102 10.21 -12.08 -9.57
#